data_AF-A0A550GPZ9-F1
#
_entry.id   AF-A0A550GPZ9-F1
#
_cell.length_a   1.000
_cell.length_b   1.000
_cell.length_c   1.000
_cell.angle_alpha   90.00
_cell.angle_beta   90.00
_cell.angle_gamma   90.00
#
_symmetry.space_group_name_H-M   'P 1'
#
loop_
_entity.id
_entity.type
_entity.pdbx_description
1 polymer ?
#
loop_
_entity_poly.entity_id
_entity_poly.type
_entity_poly.pdbx_seq_one_letter_code
_entity_poly.pdbx_strand_id
1 'polypeptide(L)'
;MERWFANRRKSKLFEMADRQMTLAIDTVIELQKSINAALKGNKENAKSSFEKLSSIEHEIDELRRMIFEELTRGSLRSKDREDIMHLVKRLDQMADHVK
;
A
#
# COMPACT_ATOMS: atom_id res chain seq x y z
N MET A 1 -11.04 -0.24 30.12
CA MET A 1 -9.68 -0.14 29.53
C MET A 1 -9.59 -0.89 28.20
N GLU A 2 -10.08 -2.13 28.10
CA GLU A 2 -10.04 -2.95 26.87
C GLU A 2 -10.71 -2.34 25.63
N ARG A 3 -11.88 -1.68 25.80
CA ARG A 3 -12.56 -0.99 24.67
C ARG A 3 -11.72 0.13 24.04
N TRP A 4 -10.93 0.83 24.85
CA TRP A 4 -10.05 1.91 24.37
C TRP A 4 -8.90 1.34 23.53
N PHE A 5 -8.28 0.25 23.98
CA PHE A 5 -7.24 -0.46 23.22
C PHE A 5 -7.79 -1.08 21.92
N ALA A 6 -9.01 -1.63 21.94
CA ALA A 6 -9.65 -2.15 20.74
C ALA A 6 -9.92 -1.03 19.70
N ASN A 7 -10.44 0.11 20.16
CA ASN A 7 -10.70 1.27 19.29
C ASN A 7 -9.41 1.85 18.69
N ARG A 8 -8.35 2.02 19.50
CA ARG A 8 -7.06 2.52 19.00
C ARG A 8 -6.44 1.59 17.95
N ARG A 9 -6.52 0.27 18.15
CA ARG A 9 -6.06 -0.72 17.17
C ARG A 9 -6.84 -0.67 15.87
N LYS A 10 -8.17 -0.50 15.96
CA LYS A 10 -9.04 -0.32 14.80
C LYS A 10 -8.66 0.94 14.01
N SER A 11 -8.41 2.06 14.69
CA SER A 11 -7.94 3.30 14.03
C SER A 11 -6.60 3.10 13.31
N LYS A 12 -5.60 2.52 13.98
CA LYS A 12 -4.27 2.25 13.39
C LYS A 12 -4.37 1.37 12.14
N LEU A 13 -5.21 0.34 12.18
CA LEU A 13 -5.42 -0.55 11.02
C LEU A 13 -5.96 0.23 9.82
N PHE A 14 -6.96 1.07 10.02
CA PHE A 14 -7.53 1.87 8.94
C PHE A 14 -6.54 2.92 8.42
N GLU A 15 -5.76 3.54 9.29
CA GLU A 15 -4.69 4.46 8.89
C GLU A 15 -3.65 3.78 7.99
N MET A 16 -3.24 2.55 8.33
CA MET A 16 -2.31 1.78 7.49
C MET A 16 -2.93 1.39 6.15
N ALA A 17 -4.20 0.95 6.13
CA ALA A 17 -4.90 0.62 4.90
C ALA A 17 -5.08 1.85 3.99
N ASP A 18 -5.41 3.01 4.58
CA ASP A 18 -5.53 4.29 3.87
C ASP A 18 -4.20 4.75 3.27
N ARG A 19 -3.11 4.60 4.04
CA ARG A 19 -1.76 4.84 3.55
C ARG A 19 -1.42 3.92 2.37
N GLN A 20 -1.71 2.62 2.48
CA GLN A 20 -1.44 1.67 1.40
C GLN A 20 -2.23 2.00 0.12
N MET A 21 -3.49 2.43 0.25
CA MET A 21 -4.31 2.90 -0.88
C MET A 21 -3.68 4.11 -1.58
N THR A 22 -3.19 5.08 -0.81
CA THR A 22 -2.53 6.28 -1.35
C THR A 22 -1.25 5.89 -2.11
N LEU A 23 -0.41 5.04 -1.52
CA LEU A 23 0.83 4.58 -2.15
C LEU A 23 0.58 3.78 -3.42
N ALA A 24 -0.47 2.95 -3.47
CA ALA A 24 -0.84 2.21 -4.67
C ALA A 24 -1.24 3.14 -5.82
N ILE A 25 -1.83 4.31 -5.53
CA ILE A 25 -2.07 5.34 -6.55
C ILE A 25 -0.74 5.99 -6.98
N ASP A 26 0.14 6.27 -6.01
CA ASP A 26 1.44 6.87 -6.27
C ASP A 26 2.33 5.99 -7.19
N THR A 27 2.27 4.65 -7.09
CA THR A 27 3.00 3.76 -8.00
C THR A 27 2.58 3.98 -9.47
N VAL A 28 1.27 4.11 -9.73
CA VAL A 28 0.73 4.37 -11.08
C VAL A 28 1.18 5.74 -11.59
N ILE A 29 1.19 6.75 -10.71
CA ILE A 29 1.64 8.10 -11.05
C ILE A 29 3.14 8.10 -11.41
N GLU A 30 3.99 7.41 -10.63
CA GLU A 30 5.42 7.32 -10.92
C GLU A 30 5.70 6.50 -12.20
N LEU A 31 4.91 5.46 -12.48
CA LEU A 31 5.00 4.75 -13.76
C LEU A 31 4.68 5.68 -14.93
N GLN A 32 3.60 6.44 -14.83
CA GLN A 32 3.21 7.40 -15.87
C GLN A 32 4.32 8.45 -16.09
N LYS A 33 4.94 8.97 -15.02
CA LYS A 33 6.08 9.89 -15.11
C LYS A 33 7.28 9.24 -15.80
N SER A 34 7.59 8.00 -15.43
CA SER A 34 8.69 7.24 -16.03
C SER A 34 8.50 7.06 -17.54
N ILE A 35 7.31 6.61 -17.96
CA ILE A 35 6.95 6.43 -19.38
C ILE A 35 7.05 7.77 -20.14
N ASN A 36 6.47 8.84 -19.59
CA ASN A 36 6.50 10.16 -20.23
C ASN A 36 7.93 10.72 -20.36
N ALA A 37 8.80 10.48 -19.38
CA ALA A 37 10.20 10.88 -19.45
C ALA A 37 10.97 10.08 -20.50
N ALA A 38 10.72 8.76 -20.58
CA ALA A 38 11.32 7.88 -21.57
C ALA A 38 10.92 8.29 -23.00
N LEU A 39 9.64 8.61 -23.23
CA LEU A 39 9.14 9.10 -24.53
C LEU A 39 9.80 10.41 -24.97
N LYS A 40 10.24 11.24 -24.03
CA LYS A 40 10.98 12.49 -24.28
C LYS A 40 12.49 12.30 -24.41
N GLY A 41 12.99 11.06 -24.37
CA GLY A 41 14.42 10.74 -24.38
C GLY A 41 15.16 11.09 -23.07
N ASN A 42 14.43 11.46 -22.01
CA ASN A 42 15.03 11.82 -20.73
C ASN A 42 15.23 10.58 -19.85
N LYS A 43 16.36 9.89 -20.08
CA LYS A 43 16.71 8.63 -19.41
C LYS A 43 16.87 8.77 -17.89
N GLU A 44 17.44 9.88 -17.42
CA GLU A 44 17.69 10.11 -15.99
C GLU A 44 16.39 10.24 -15.22
N ASN A 45 15.44 11.05 -15.71
CA ASN A 45 14.14 11.22 -15.07
C ASN A 45 13.28 9.95 -15.14
N ALA A 46 13.37 9.20 -16.23
CA ALA A 46 12.70 7.90 -16.34
C ALA A 46 13.21 6.93 -15.27
N LYS A 47 14.53 6.80 -15.14
CA LYS A 47 15.16 5.95 -14.11
C LYS A 47 14.81 6.40 -12.70
N SER A 48 14.86 7.70 -12.41
CA SER A 48 14.52 8.23 -11.09
C SER A 48 13.06 7.96 -10.71
N SER A 49 12.12 8.12 -11.65
CA SER A 49 10.70 7.83 -11.39
C SER A 49 10.48 6.33 -11.17
N PHE A 50 11.18 5.48 -11.92
CA PHE A 50 11.12 4.02 -11.73
C PHE A 50 11.72 3.57 -10.39
N GLU A 51 12.84 4.16 -9.95
CA GLU A 51 13.43 3.86 -8.63
C GLU A 51 12.49 4.26 -7.49
N LYS A 52 11.81 5.41 -7.62
CA LYS A 52 10.76 5.83 -6.68
C LYS A 52 9.60 4.84 -6.66
N LEU A 53 9.09 4.43 -7.82
CA LEU A 53 8.06 3.40 -7.93
C LEU A 53 8.46 2.13 -7.18
N SER A 54 9.68 1.63 -7.41
CA SER A 54 10.17 0.43 -6.72
C SER A 54 10.29 0.61 -5.19
N SER A 55 10.58 1.82 -4.71
CA SER A 55 10.60 2.10 -3.27
C SER A 55 9.20 2.13 -2.65
N ILE A 56 8.22 2.65 -3.39
CA ILE A 56 6.81 2.70 -2.97
C ILE A 56 6.22 1.29 -2.91
N GLU A 57 6.50 0.45 -3.91
CA GLU A 57 6.08 -0.97 -3.90
C GLU A 57 6.62 -1.71 -2.67
N HIS A 58 7.88 -1.48 -2.31
CA HIS A 58 8.43 -2.06 -1.08
C HIS A 58 7.71 -1.56 0.20
N GLU A 59 7.34 -0.28 0.27
CA GLU A 59 6.54 0.26 1.39
C GLU A 59 5.14 -0.39 1.44
N ILE A 60 4.54 -0.69 0.28
CA ILE A 60 3.24 -1.38 0.18
C ILE A 60 3.31 -2.80 0.71
N ASP A 61 4.37 -3.57 0.40
CA ASP A 61 4.56 -4.93 0.93
C ASP A 61 4.73 -4.92 2.46
N GLU A 62 5.54 -3.98 2.98
CA GLU A 62 5.73 -3.85 4.43
C GLU A 62 4.44 -3.44 5.15
N LEU A 63 3.65 -2.53 4.57
CA LEU A 63 2.31 -2.18 5.09
C LEU A 63 1.36 -3.38 5.08
N ARG A 64 1.36 -4.18 4.01
CA ARG A 64 0.56 -5.41 3.94
C ARG A 64 0.90 -6.36 5.08
N ARG A 65 2.18 -6.58 5.35
CA ARG A 65 2.66 -7.45 6.44
C ARG A 65 2.19 -6.94 7.81
N MET A 66 2.36 -5.65 8.07
CA MET A 66 1.91 -5.01 9.31
C MET A 66 0.39 -5.09 9.50
N ILE A 67 -0.38 -4.88 8.43
CA ILE A 67 -1.84 -5.00 8.46
C ILE A 67 -2.25 -6.44 8.78
N PHE A 68 -1.64 -7.44 8.13
CA PHE A 68 -1.94 -8.85 8.43
C PHE A 68 -1.66 -9.21 9.88
N GLU A 69 -0.53 -8.73 10.43
CA GLU A 69 -0.21 -8.95 11.83
C GLU A 69 -1.27 -8.34 12.75
N GLU A 70 -1.68 -7.08 12.53
CA GLU A 70 -2.73 -6.45 13.34
C GLU A 70 -4.08 -7.17 13.23
N LEU A 71 -4.43 -7.69 12.05
CA LEU A 71 -5.66 -8.46 11.83
C LEU A 71 -5.72 -9.74 12.67
N THR A 72 -4.58 -10.38 12.97
CA THR A 72 -4.53 -11.58 13.83
C THR A 72 -4.87 -11.32 15.30
N ARG A 73 -4.77 -10.06 15.77
CA ARG A 73 -4.89 -9.69 17.19
C ARG A 73 -6.34 -9.52 17.70
N GLY A 74 -7.33 -9.89 16.90
CA GLY A 74 -8.71 -10.19 17.35
C GLY A 74 -9.63 -9.00 17.68
N SER A 75 -9.35 -7.78 17.20
CA SER A 75 -10.14 -6.57 17.53
C SER A 75 -11.37 -6.32 16.63
N LEU A 76 -11.53 -7.06 15.53
CA LEU A 76 -12.56 -6.86 14.52
C LEU A 76 -13.46 -8.08 14.34
N ARG A 77 -14.67 -7.87 13.78
CA ARG A 77 -15.56 -8.97 13.34
C ARG A 77 -14.90 -9.73 12.19
N SER A 78 -15.18 -11.02 12.07
CA SER A 78 -14.53 -11.89 11.06
C SER A 78 -14.70 -11.36 9.63
N LYS A 79 -15.89 -10.89 9.27
CA LYS A 79 -16.17 -10.30 7.96
C LYS A 79 -15.32 -9.06 7.69
N ASP A 80 -15.27 -8.12 8.63
CA ASP A 80 -14.48 -6.89 8.49
C ASP A 80 -12.98 -7.20 8.30
N ARG A 81 -12.46 -8.25 8.96
CA ARG A 81 -11.08 -8.70 8.77
C ARG A 81 -10.83 -9.26 7.37
N GLU A 82 -11.76 -10.07 6.88
CA GLU A 82 -11.68 -10.69 5.55
C GLU A 82 -11.72 -9.62 4.45
N ASP A 83 -12.64 -8.66 4.56
CA ASP A 83 -12.77 -7.55 3.62
C ASP A 83 -11.47 -6.71 3.55
N ILE A 84 -10.90 -6.34 4.70
CA ILE A 84 -9.62 -5.59 4.76
C ILE A 84 -8.47 -6.43 4.22
N MET A 85 -8.42 -7.72 4.55
CA MET A 85 -7.36 -8.61 4.05
C MET A 85 -7.40 -8.70 2.52
N HIS A 86 -8.59 -8.81 1.92
CA HIS A 86 -8.73 -8.84 0.46
C HIS A 86 -8.39 -7.51 -0.19
N LEU A 87 -8.77 -6.38 0.41
CA LEU A 87 -8.42 -5.05 -0.09
C LEU A 87 -6.90 -4.89 -0.18
N VAL A 88 -6.20 -5.11 0.93
CA VAL A 88 -4.75 -4.94 1.05
C VAL A 88 -3.99 -5.86 0.10
N LYS A 89 -4.45 -7.12 -0.06
CA LYS A 89 -3.87 -8.07 -1.04
C LYS A 89 -4.00 -7.59 -2.47
N ARG A 90 -5.15 -7.03 -2.84
CA ARG A 90 -5.38 -6.57 -4.22
C ARG A 90 -4.56 -5.33 -4.55
N LEU A 91 -4.38 -4.42 -3.58
CA LEU A 91 -3.53 -3.23 -3.76
C LEU A 91 -2.06 -3.60 -3.93
N ASP A 92 -1.56 -4.54 -3.12
CA ASP A 92 -0.22 -5.11 -3.23
C ASP A 92 0.01 -5.76 -4.60
N GLN A 93 -0.90 -6.66 -5.03
CA GLN A 93 -0.85 -7.27 -6.36
C GLN A 93 -0.88 -6.25 -7.50
N MET A 94 -1.65 -5.17 -7.34
CA MET A 94 -1.68 -4.09 -8.33
C MET A 94 -0.33 -3.36 -8.39
N ALA A 95 0.26 -3.04 -7.25
CA ALA A 95 1.57 -2.39 -7.19
C ALA A 95 2.68 -3.26 -7.80
N ASP A 96 2.64 -4.57 -7.55
CA ASP A 96 3.53 -5.55 -8.20
C ASP A 96 3.38 -5.55 -9.72
N HIS A 97 2.16 -5.43 -10.25
CA HIS A 97 1.92 -5.37 -11.70
C HIS A 97 2.30 -4.04 -12.35
N VAL A 98 2.39 -2.97 -11.57
CA VAL A 98 2.79 -1.63 -12.04
C VAL A 98 4.31 -1.54 -12.23
N LYS A 99 5.08 -2.28 -11.45
CA LYS A 99 6.54 -2.34 -11.53
C LYS A 99 7.03 -3.19 -12.70
#